data_AF-A0A8J7KCG7-F1
#
_entry.id   AF-A0A8J7KCG7-F1
#
_cell.length_a   1.000
_cell.length_b   1.000
_cell.length_c   1.000
_cell.angle_alpha   90.00
_cell.angle_beta   90.00
_cell.angle_gamma   90.00
#
_symmetry.space_group_name_H-M   'P 1'
#
loop_
_entity.id
_entity.type
_entity.pdbx_description
1 polymer ?
#
loop_
_entity_poly.entity_id
_entity_poly.type
_entity_poly.pdbx_seq_one_letter_code
_entity_poly.pdbx_strand_id
1 'polypeptide(L)'
;MRSLPFMRILLLVGLGIVLAFTFESLGLPTYVTIGAIFLVFMIISVSWPFYIIYKTDNLKLVDRYMKNNAKRPIFNYSYQLAHGTDEDVISALHTMLERFPQPEMQMVYKGNLAIFKKDADALQAHAESLSPSEYRVYFLLIAHAMRGEFAEARQYEAKLTSPWTRFSAASLIAHYEGDEATAEQQFQQLMNVTHGMQKYTLYHSFQRLNA
;
A
#
# COMPACT_ATOMS: atom_id res chain seq x y z
N MET A 1 19.32 17.94 5.11
CA MET A 1 19.04 17.45 3.75
C MET A 1 17.85 18.18 3.10
N ARG A 2 17.96 19.49 2.82
CA ARG A 2 16.91 20.32 2.19
C ARG A 2 17.19 20.67 0.70
N SER A 3 18.29 20.16 0.13
CA SER A 3 18.78 20.52 -1.22
C SER A 3 18.20 19.67 -2.37
N LEU A 4 17.69 18.47 -2.09
CA LEU A 4 17.11 17.56 -3.09
C LEU A 4 15.96 18.15 -3.92
N PRO A 5 14.96 18.87 -3.34
CA PRO A 5 13.88 19.43 -4.16
C PRO A 5 14.36 20.60 -5.03
N PHE A 6 15.28 21.44 -4.53
CA PHE A 6 15.79 22.58 -5.28
C PHE A 6 16.67 22.16 -6.46
N MET A 7 17.58 21.20 -6.24
CA MET A 7 18.44 20.67 -7.31
C MET A 7 17.61 19.96 -8.39
N ARG A 8 16.55 19.25 -8.01
CA ARG A 8 15.62 18.62 -8.97
C ARG A 8 14.86 19.67 -9.79
N ILE A 9 14.41 20.76 -9.18
CA ILE A 9 13.75 21.86 -9.90
C ILE A 9 14.72 22.51 -10.89
N LEU A 10 15.95 22.80 -10.48
CA LEU A 10 16.97 23.36 -11.38
C LEU A 10 17.27 22.45 -12.57
N LEU A 11 17.39 21.14 -12.35
CA LEU A 11 17.58 20.16 -13.43
C LEU A 11 16.38 20.11 -14.38
N LEU A 12 15.15 20.17 -13.86
CA LEU A 12 13.93 20.19 -14.67
C LEU A 12 13.81 21.46 -15.50
N VAL A 13 14.15 22.62 -14.91
CA VAL A 13 14.17 23.90 -15.63
C VAL A 13 15.24 23.90 -16.71
N GLY A 14 16.46 23.44 -16.40
CA GLY A 14 17.53 23.31 -17.39
C GLY A 14 17.15 22.39 -18.55
N LEU A 15 16.55 21.23 -18.26
CA LEU A 15 16.04 20.31 -19.27
C LEU A 15 14.95 20.96 -20.14
N GLY A 16 14.03 21.71 -19.52
CA GLY A 16 12.97 22.42 -20.24
C GLY A 16 13.52 23.46 -21.22
N ILE A 17 14.56 24.20 -20.83
CA ILE A 17 15.24 25.18 -21.69
C ILE A 17 15.91 24.48 -22.88
N VAL A 18 16.65 23.39 -22.65
CA VAL A 18 17.28 22.62 -23.72
C VAL A 18 16.24 22.08 -24.70
N LEU A 19 15.15 21.50 -24.20
CA LEU A 19 14.05 21.00 -25.03
C LEU A 19 13.41 22.12 -25.88
N ALA A 20 13.17 23.29 -25.28
CA ALA A 20 12.62 24.43 -26.00
C ALA A 20 13.51 24.85 -27.17
N PHE A 21 14.81 25.05 -26.94
CA PHE A 21 15.77 25.39 -27.99
C PHE A 21 15.85 24.33 -29.08
N THR A 22 15.88 23.04 -28.70
CA THR A 22 15.95 21.96 -29.70
C THR A 22 14.69 21.92 -30.58
N PHE A 23 13.50 22.09 -30.01
CA PHE A 23 12.27 22.03 -30.78
C PHE A 23 12.03 23.26 -31.64
N GLU A 24 12.44 24.43 -31.18
CA GLU A 24 12.47 25.64 -32.00
C GLU A 24 13.46 25.49 -33.17
N SER A 25 14.64 24.91 -32.94
CA SER A 25 15.62 24.65 -34.02
C SER A 25 15.13 23.66 -35.08
N LEU A 26 14.17 22.79 -34.72
CA LEU A 26 13.51 21.85 -35.62
C LEU A 26 12.28 22.46 -36.32
N GLY A 27 11.96 23.74 -36.07
CA GLY A 27 10.81 24.43 -36.67
C GLY A 27 9.46 23.92 -36.17
N LEU A 28 9.41 23.29 -34.98
CA LEU A 28 8.16 22.79 -34.42
C LEU A 28 7.25 23.94 -33.98
N PRO A 29 5.91 23.83 -34.17
CA PRO A 29 4.98 24.85 -33.69
C PRO A 29 5.09 25.03 -32.17
N THR A 30 5.01 26.27 -31.69
CA THR A 30 5.20 26.60 -30.26
C THR A 30 4.29 25.81 -29.32
N TYR A 31 3.04 25.54 -29.71
CA TYR A 31 2.11 24.75 -28.90
C TYR A 31 2.55 23.29 -28.75
N VAL A 32 3.20 22.70 -29.77
CA VAL A 32 3.77 21.35 -29.70
C VAL A 32 4.93 21.33 -28.72
N THR A 33 5.81 22.34 -28.79
CA THR A 33 6.95 22.49 -27.89
C THR A 33 6.53 22.60 -26.43
N ILE A 34 5.56 23.48 -26.14
CA ILE A 34 5.02 23.66 -24.79
C ILE A 34 4.38 22.36 -24.29
N GLY A 35 3.56 21.71 -25.12
CA GLY A 35 2.90 20.45 -24.77
C GLY A 35 3.90 19.34 -24.44
N ALA A 36 4.98 19.21 -25.21
CA ALA A 36 6.01 18.21 -24.99
C ALA A 36 6.84 18.47 -23.72
N ILE A 37 7.20 19.73 -23.43
CA ILE A 37 7.88 20.10 -22.18
C ILE A 37 6.99 19.76 -20.98
N PHE A 38 5.70 20.11 -21.05
CA PHE A 38 4.75 19.80 -19.99
C PHE A 38 4.62 18.28 -19.76
N LEU A 39 4.55 17.50 -20.83
CA LEU A 39 4.48 16.03 -20.76
C LEU A 39 5.73 15.43 -20.10
N VAL A 40 6.93 15.85 -20.51
CA VAL A 40 8.20 15.40 -19.91
C VAL A 40 8.26 15.75 -18.43
N PHE A 41 7.87 16.97 -18.07
CA PHE A 41 7.83 17.42 -16.69
C PHE A 41 6.86 16.58 -15.84
N MET A 42 5.67 16.28 -16.37
CA MET A 42 4.68 15.44 -15.71
C MET A 42 5.23 14.02 -15.47
N ILE A 43 5.81 13.40 -16.50
CA ILE A 43 6.40 12.06 -16.40
C ILE A 43 7.46 12.05 -15.31
N ILE A 44 8.48 12.90 -15.39
CA ILE A 44 9.59 12.90 -14.41
C ILE A 44 9.08 13.19 -12.99
N SER A 45 8.08 14.06 -12.84
CA SER A 45 7.51 14.41 -11.54
C SER A 45 6.83 13.21 -10.87
N VAL A 46 6.07 12.42 -11.63
CA VAL A 46 5.27 11.30 -11.14
C VAL A 46 6.06 9.98 -11.07
N SER A 47 7.01 9.75 -11.98
CA SER A 47 7.73 8.47 -12.08
C SER A 47 8.43 8.06 -10.79
N TRP A 48 9.06 9.00 -10.08
CA TRP A 48 9.81 8.65 -8.86
C TRP A 48 8.91 8.24 -7.68
N PRO A 49 7.87 9.03 -7.29
CA PRO A 49 6.85 8.58 -6.35
C PRO A 49 6.20 7.25 -6.77
N PHE A 50 5.85 7.10 -8.05
CA PHE A 50 5.22 5.90 -8.56
C PHE A 50 6.11 4.67 -8.40
N TYR A 51 7.40 4.79 -8.73
CA TYR A 51 8.37 3.72 -8.54
C TYR A 51 8.45 3.29 -7.06
N ILE A 52 8.51 4.23 -6.12
CA ILE A 52 8.56 3.91 -4.69
C ILE A 52 7.26 3.27 -4.20
N ILE A 53 6.11 3.78 -4.63
CA ILE A 53 4.82 3.29 -4.14
C ILE A 53 4.47 1.92 -4.70
N TYR A 54 4.84 1.61 -5.95
CA TYR A 54 4.31 0.42 -6.65
C TYR A 54 5.37 -0.60 -7.10
N LYS A 55 6.66 -0.25 -7.17
CA LYS A 55 7.65 -1.09 -7.87
C LYS A 55 8.92 -1.42 -7.08
N THR A 56 9.31 -0.61 -6.11
CA THR A 56 10.56 -0.86 -5.38
C THR A 56 10.44 -2.01 -4.39
N ASP A 57 11.47 -2.84 -4.26
CA ASP A 57 11.59 -3.84 -3.19
C ASP A 57 12.31 -3.32 -1.94
N ASN A 58 12.84 -2.10 -2.01
CA ASN A 58 13.66 -1.54 -0.94
C ASN A 58 12.77 -0.95 0.16
N LEU A 59 12.48 -1.74 1.20
CA LEU A 59 11.68 -1.30 2.35
C LEU A 59 12.24 -0.04 3.03
N LYS A 60 13.56 0.14 3.11
CA LYS A 60 14.17 1.36 3.68
C LYS A 60 13.89 2.60 2.83
N LEU A 61 13.79 2.44 1.51
CA LEU A 61 13.43 3.53 0.60
C LEU A 61 11.95 3.90 0.77
N VAL A 62 11.07 2.90 0.86
CA VAL A 62 9.64 3.10 1.12
C VAL A 62 9.45 3.78 2.48
N ASP A 63 10.11 3.29 3.53
CA ASP A 63 10.06 3.85 4.88
C ASP A 63 10.41 5.35 4.91
N ARG A 64 11.56 5.71 4.31
CA ARG A 64 11.98 7.11 4.19
C ARG A 64 10.95 7.94 3.44
N TYR A 65 10.35 7.39 2.40
CA TYR A 65 9.31 8.07 1.64
C TYR A 65 8.04 8.27 2.49
N MET A 66 7.59 7.26 3.23
CA MET A 66 6.44 7.37 4.15
C MET A 66 6.70 8.43 5.20
N LYS A 67 7.86 8.39 5.87
CA LYS A 67 8.28 9.41 6.84
C LYS A 67 8.24 10.82 6.28
N ASN A 68 8.84 11.03 5.11
CA ASN A 68 8.92 12.37 4.49
C ASN A 68 7.56 12.88 3.99
N ASN A 69 6.60 11.98 3.73
CA ASN A 69 5.28 12.32 3.22
C ASN A 69 4.15 12.07 4.24
N ALA A 70 4.47 11.80 5.51
CA ALA A 70 3.54 11.44 6.58
C ALA A 70 2.50 12.53 6.92
N LYS A 71 2.60 13.72 6.32
CA LYS A 71 1.52 14.73 6.35
C LYS A 71 0.28 14.28 5.57
N ARG A 72 0.44 13.38 4.60
CA ARG A 72 -0.69 12.80 3.85
C ARG A 72 -1.18 11.57 4.61
N PRO A 73 -2.50 11.42 4.88
CA PRO A 73 -2.97 10.37 5.79
C PRO A 73 -2.62 8.95 5.34
N ILE A 74 -2.62 8.67 4.03
CA ILE A 74 -2.28 7.35 3.49
C ILE A 74 -0.84 6.93 3.82
N PHE A 75 0.10 7.88 3.78
CA PHE A 75 1.50 7.62 4.11
C PHE A 75 1.73 7.67 5.62
N ASN A 76 0.91 8.41 6.35
CA ASN A 76 0.92 8.41 7.81
C ASN A 76 0.55 7.03 8.35
N TYR A 77 -0.56 6.45 7.90
CA TYR A 77 -0.99 5.11 8.32
C TYR A 77 0.12 4.07 8.13
N SER A 78 0.71 3.99 6.93
CA SER A 78 1.81 3.05 6.69
C SER A 78 3.02 3.34 7.58
N TYR A 79 3.36 4.61 7.82
CA TYR A 79 4.46 4.96 8.72
C TYR A 79 4.19 4.55 10.18
N GLN A 80 2.98 4.78 10.68
CA GLN A 80 2.60 4.37 12.04
C GLN A 80 2.57 2.86 12.18
N LEU A 81 2.21 2.14 11.12
CA LEU A 81 2.28 0.69 11.13
C LEU A 81 3.71 0.18 11.42
N ALA A 82 4.74 0.87 10.95
CA ALA A 82 6.13 0.49 11.20
C ALA A 82 6.69 0.98 12.54
N HIS A 83 6.26 2.15 13.03
CA HIS A 83 6.96 2.86 14.12
C HIS A 83 6.07 3.30 15.30
N GLY A 84 4.75 3.28 15.15
CA GLY A 84 3.79 3.77 16.16
C GLY A 84 3.34 2.70 17.15
N THR A 85 2.56 3.09 18.15
CA THR A 85 1.82 2.14 18.99
C THR A 85 0.56 1.65 18.27
N ASP A 86 -0.16 0.68 18.87
CA ASP A 86 -1.44 0.24 18.31
C ASP A 86 -2.48 1.38 18.33
N GLU A 87 -2.44 2.26 19.34
CA GLU A 87 -3.26 3.47 19.39
C GLU A 87 -2.93 4.44 18.26
N ASP A 88 -1.64 4.61 17.91
CA ASP A 88 -1.23 5.46 16.78
C ASP A 88 -1.76 4.90 15.46
N VAL A 89 -1.71 3.58 15.26
CA VAL A 89 -2.24 2.91 14.06
C VAL A 89 -3.75 3.08 13.97
N ILE A 90 -4.47 2.85 15.07
CA ILE A 90 -5.93 3.02 15.14
C ILE A 90 -6.31 4.48 14.87
N SER A 91 -5.58 5.45 15.43
CA SER A 91 -5.80 6.88 15.18
C SER A 91 -5.56 7.27 13.71
N ALA A 92 -4.51 6.72 13.10
CA ALA A 92 -4.25 6.91 11.68
C ALA A 92 -5.34 6.30 10.79
N LEU A 93 -5.87 5.13 11.15
CA LEU A 93 -7.02 4.50 10.48
C LEU A 93 -8.28 5.34 10.59
N HIS A 94 -8.59 5.89 11.76
CA HIS A 94 -9.71 6.82 11.91
C HIS A 94 -9.55 8.05 11.02
N THR A 95 -8.35 8.64 10.99
CA THR A 95 -8.02 9.76 10.09
C THR A 95 -8.21 9.37 8.62
N MET A 96 -7.84 8.15 8.21
CA MET A 96 -8.07 7.64 6.86
C MET A 96 -9.56 7.57 6.52
N LEU A 97 -10.37 7.04 7.44
CA LEU A 97 -11.81 6.88 7.25
C LEU A 97 -12.54 8.22 7.19
N GLU A 98 -12.07 9.25 7.92
CA GLU A 98 -12.62 10.60 7.83
C GLU A 98 -12.25 11.32 6.54
N ARG A 99 -10.99 11.15 6.08
CA ARG A 99 -10.45 11.91 4.94
C ARG A 99 -10.81 11.32 3.58
N PHE A 100 -11.08 10.02 3.51
CA PHE A 100 -11.29 9.30 2.26
C PHE A 100 -12.67 8.63 2.22
N PRO A 101 -13.75 9.36 1.84
CA PRO A 101 -15.10 8.80 1.79
C PRO A 101 -15.31 7.81 0.64
N GLN A 102 -14.32 7.62 -0.24
CA GLN A 102 -14.44 6.73 -1.40
C GLN A 102 -14.72 5.28 -0.94
N PRO A 103 -15.71 4.59 -1.53
CA PRO A 103 -16.09 3.24 -1.11
C PRO A 103 -14.94 2.23 -1.07
N GLU A 104 -14.05 2.26 -2.07
CA GLU A 104 -12.88 1.37 -2.13
C GLU A 104 -11.91 1.59 -0.97
N MET A 105 -11.69 2.85 -0.59
CA MET A 105 -10.85 3.21 0.56
C MET A 105 -11.53 2.79 1.86
N GLN A 106 -12.81 3.12 2.02
CA GLN A 106 -13.60 2.73 3.19
C GLN A 106 -13.60 1.21 3.39
N MET A 107 -13.76 0.44 2.32
CA MET A 107 -13.71 -1.01 2.34
C MET A 107 -12.41 -1.53 2.96
N VAL A 108 -11.26 -1.05 2.49
CA VAL A 108 -9.95 -1.52 2.97
C VAL A 108 -9.70 -1.08 4.41
N TYR A 109 -9.87 0.20 4.72
CA TYR A 109 -9.47 0.74 6.01
C TYR A 109 -10.43 0.39 7.15
N LYS A 110 -11.72 0.14 6.90
CA LYS A 110 -12.63 -0.42 7.90
C LYS A 110 -12.27 -1.86 8.25
N GLY A 111 -11.92 -2.67 7.25
CA GLY A 111 -11.44 -4.03 7.46
C GLY A 111 -10.16 -4.03 8.30
N ASN A 112 -9.18 -3.21 7.92
CA ASN A 112 -7.94 -3.05 8.69
C ASN A 112 -8.22 -2.59 10.13
N LEU A 113 -9.16 -1.66 10.34
CA LEU A 113 -9.53 -1.20 11.69
C LEU A 113 -10.08 -2.33 12.56
N ALA A 114 -10.94 -3.18 12.02
CA ALA A 114 -11.46 -4.34 12.76
C ALA A 114 -10.35 -5.36 13.08
N ILE A 115 -9.44 -5.60 12.14
CA ILE A 115 -8.25 -6.45 12.35
C ILE A 115 -7.38 -5.90 13.50
N PHE A 116 -7.05 -4.60 13.47
CA PHE A 116 -6.24 -3.97 14.51
C PHE A 116 -6.91 -3.95 15.88
N LYS A 117 -8.25 -3.88 15.92
CA LYS A 117 -9.03 -4.00 17.15
C LYS A 117 -9.22 -5.44 17.62
N LYS A 118 -8.71 -6.42 16.87
CA LYS A 118 -8.91 -7.86 17.12
C LYS A 118 -10.40 -8.23 17.22
N ASP A 119 -11.24 -7.53 16.45
CA ASP A 119 -12.69 -7.67 16.47
C ASP A 119 -13.16 -8.47 15.24
N ALA A 120 -13.22 -9.80 15.39
CA ALA A 120 -13.63 -10.70 14.33
C ALA A 120 -15.08 -10.49 13.89
N ASP A 121 -15.97 -10.13 14.83
CA ASP A 121 -17.39 -9.92 14.56
C ASP A 121 -17.61 -8.64 13.75
N ALA A 122 -16.93 -7.55 14.11
CA ALA A 122 -16.95 -6.33 13.32
C ALA A 122 -16.33 -6.55 11.93
N LEU A 123 -15.27 -7.36 11.82
CA LEU A 123 -14.65 -7.68 10.53
C LEU A 123 -15.60 -8.48 9.63
N GLN A 124 -16.28 -9.49 10.18
CA GLN A 124 -17.27 -10.27 9.44
C GLN A 124 -18.45 -9.41 9.00
N ALA A 125 -19.04 -8.63 9.92
CA ALA A 125 -20.18 -7.75 9.60
C ALA A 125 -19.80 -6.74 8.50
N HIS A 126 -18.60 -6.18 8.58
CA HIS A 126 -18.07 -5.32 7.52
C HIS A 126 -17.95 -6.07 6.20
N ALA A 127 -17.33 -7.26 6.20
CA ALA A 127 -17.14 -8.06 4.98
C ALA A 127 -18.47 -8.47 4.32
N GLU A 128 -19.48 -8.85 5.11
CA GLU A 128 -20.82 -9.21 4.63
C GLU A 128 -21.55 -8.04 3.98
N SER A 129 -21.28 -6.81 4.43
CA SER A 129 -21.83 -5.58 3.84
C SER A 129 -21.22 -5.24 2.47
N LEU A 130 -20.08 -5.83 2.11
CA LEU A 130 -19.40 -5.57 0.84
C LEU A 130 -20.09 -6.29 -0.32
N SER A 131 -20.07 -5.65 -1.49
CA SER A 131 -20.39 -6.32 -2.75
C SER A 131 -19.47 -7.52 -2.99
N PRO A 132 -19.93 -8.56 -3.70
CA PRO A 132 -19.10 -9.71 -4.04
C PRO A 132 -17.78 -9.29 -4.68
N SER A 133 -16.67 -9.58 -4.00
CA SER A 133 -15.33 -9.16 -4.37
C SER A 133 -14.29 -10.03 -3.68
N GLU A 134 -13.05 -10.02 -4.17
CA GLU A 134 -11.95 -10.73 -3.52
C GLU A 134 -11.67 -10.19 -2.11
N TYR A 135 -11.82 -8.88 -1.87
CA TYR A 135 -11.67 -8.29 -0.53
C TYR A 135 -12.71 -8.80 0.46
N ARG A 136 -13.96 -9.02 0.03
CA ARG A 136 -14.99 -9.65 0.87
C ARG A 136 -14.57 -11.05 1.30
N VAL A 137 -14.10 -11.87 0.36
CA VAL A 137 -13.61 -13.23 0.63
C VAL A 137 -12.44 -13.17 1.60
N TYR A 138 -11.50 -12.27 1.36
CA TYR A 138 -10.30 -12.09 2.19
C TYR A 138 -10.64 -11.67 3.63
N PHE A 139 -11.56 -10.73 3.83
CA PHE A 139 -11.96 -10.32 5.18
C PHE A 139 -12.78 -11.38 5.92
N LEU A 140 -13.66 -12.13 5.23
CA LEU A 140 -14.36 -13.27 5.83
C LEU A 140 -13.37 -14.35 6.29
N LEU A 141 -12.38 -14.66 5.47
CA LEU A 141 -11.32 -15.59 5.82
C LEU A 141 -10.61 -15.18 7.10
N ILE A 142 -10.19 -13.91 7.20
CA ILE A 142 -9.49 -13.39 8.37
C ILE A 142 -10.39 -13.46 9.60
N ALA A 143 -11.67 -13.10 9.49
CA ALA A 143 -12.61 -13.17 10.61
C ALA A 143 -12.74 -14.60 11.15
N HIS A 144 -12.89 -15.59 10.28
CA HIS A 144 -12.91 -17.01 10.67
C HIS A 144 -11.59 -17.46 11.30
N ALA A 145 -10.45 -17.09 10.72
CA ALA A 145 -9.14 -17.43 11.25
C ALA A 145 -8.90 -16.83 12.65
N MET A 146 -9.33 -15.58 12.88
CA MET A 146 -9.28 -14.91 14.18
C MET A 146 -10.10 -15.63 15.26
N ARG A 147 -11.15 -16.38 14.88
CA ARG A 147 -11.97 -17.19 15.79
C ARG A 147 -11.46 -18.63 15.95
N GLY A 148 -10.41 -19.02 15.25
CA GLY A 148 -9.94 -20.41 15.20
C GLY A 148 -10.81 -21.34 14.32
N GLU A 149 -11.68 -20.78 13.49
CA GLU A 149 -12.58 -21.50 12.58
C GLU A 149 -11.83 -21.83 11.28
N PHE A 150 -10.77 -22.65 11.38
CA PHE A 150 -9.82 -22.85 10.28
C PHE A 150 -10.39 -23.62 9.09
N ALA A 151 -11.33 -24.54 9.34
CA ALA A 151 -12.00 -25.28 8.27
C ALA A 151 -12.81 -24.32 7.39
N GLU A 152 -13.53 -23.38 7.99
CA GLU A 152 -14.26 -22.31 7.33
C GLU A 152 -13.31 -21.34 6.63
N ALA A 153 -12.24 -20.91 7.29
CA ALA A 153 -11.24 -20.01 6.70
C ALA A 153 -10.64 -20.59 5.40
N ARG A 154 -10.29 -21.88 5.39
CA ARG A 154 -9.73 -22.59 4.22
C ARG A 154 -10.72 -22.69 3.05
N GLN A 155 -12.03 -22.70 3.31
CA GLN A 155 -13.04 -22.64 2.22
C GLN A 155 -13.02 -21.28 1.50
N TYR A 156 -12.71 -20.20 2.21
CA TYR A 156 -12.51 -18.89 1.59
C TYR A 156 -11.16 -18.77 0.90
N GLU A 157 -10.12 -19.42 1.43
CA GLU A 157 -8.77 -19.41 0.85
C GLU A 157 -8.79 -19.91 -0.60
N ALA A 158 -9.52 -20.99 -0.85
CA ALA A 158 -9.69 -21.58 -2.19
C ALA A 158 -10.36 -20.64 -3.21
N LYS A 159 -11.02 -19.57 -2.75
CA LYS A 159 -11.71 -18.58 -3.60
C LYS A 159 -10.83 -17.36 -3.92
N LEU A 160 -9.66 -17.22 -3.29
CA LEU A 160 -8.72 -16.14 -3.55
C LEU A 160 -7.94 -16.42 -4.85
N THR A 161 -7.75 -15.39 -5.67
CA THR A 161 -7.15 -15.53 -7.00
C THR A 161 -5.87 -14.72 -7.15
N SER A 162 -5.77 -13.57 -6.48
CA SER A 162 -4.58 -12.74 -6.48
C SER A 162 -3.43 -13.42 -5.72
N PRO A 163 -2.19 -13.39 -6.22
CA PRO A 163 -1.06 -14.02 -5.53
C PRO A 163 -0.85 -13.48 -4.11
N TRP A 164 -0.99 -12.16 -3.92
CA TRP A 164 -0.75 -11.57 -2.61
C TRP A 164 -1.85 -11.96 -1.59
N THR A 165 -3.12 -12.04 -2.00
CA THR A 165 -4.22 -12.43 -1.09
C THR A 165 -4.04 -13.89 -0.66
N ARG A 166 -3.69 -14.77 -1.60
CA ARG A 166 -3.46 -16.19 -1.34
C ARG A 166 -2.32 -16.42 -0.34
N PHE A 167 -1.14 -15.86 -0.60
CA PHE A 167 0.00 -16.04 0.30
C PHE A 167 -0.21 -15.35 1.66
N SER A 168 -0.86 -14.18 1.67
CA SER A 168 -1.21 -13.50 2.92
C SER A 168 -2.22 -14.30 3.75
N ALA A 169 -3.26 -14.84 3.11
CA ALA A 169 -4.26 -15.67 3.78
C ALA A 169 -3.67 -16.97 4.33
N ALA A 170 -2.89 -17.68 3.53
CA ALA A 170 -2.24 -18.92 3.95
C ALA A 170 -1.29 -18.69 5.14
N SER A 171 -0.52 -17.60 5.10
CA SER A 171 0.37 -17.20 6.20
C SER A 171 -0.40 -16.84 7.47
N LEU A 172 -1.50 -16.07 7.34
CA LEU A 172 -2.35 -15.72 8.48
C LEU A 172 -3.03 -16.93 9.12
N ILE A 173 -3.61 -17.83 8.31
CA ILE A 173 -4.24 -19.06 8.81
C ILE A 173 -3.20 -19.89 9.58
N ALA A 174 -2.03 -20.13 8.98
CA ALA A 174 -0.98 -20.92 9.62
C ALA A 174 -0.50 -20.28 10.94
N HIS A 175 -0.37 -18.95 10.98
CA HIS A 175 -0.03 -18.23 12.21
C HIS A 175 -1.08 -18.44 13.31
N TYR A 176 -2.37 -18.28 13.00
CA TYR A 176 -3.43 -18.52 13.98
C TYR A 176 -3.54 -20.01 14.40
N GLU A 177 -3.18 -20.95 13.52
CA GLU A 177 -3.08 -22.39 13.82
C GLU A 177 -1.83 -22.74 14.68
N GLY A 178 -0.89 -21.81 14.86
CA GLY A 178 0.38 -22.04 15.54
C GLY A 178 1.44 -22.78 14.70
N ASP A 179 1.24 -22.92 13.39
CA ASP A 179 2.21 -23.47 12.45
C ASP A 179 3.13 -22.36 11.92
N GLU A 180 4.06 -21.92 12.76
CA GLU A 180 5.00 -20.84 12.45
C GLU A 180 5.91 -21.15 11.24
N ALA A 181 6.22 -22.43 11.00
CA ALA A 181 7.04 -22.83 9.87
C ALA A 181 6.31 -22.57 8.54
N THR A 182 5.05 -22.99 8.46
CA THR A 182 4.20 -22.70 7.29
C THR A 182 3.91 -21.20 7.20
N ALA A 183 3.64 -20.52 8.32
CA ALA A 183 3.38 -19.09 8.34
C ALA A 183 4.54 -18.30 7.71
N GLU A 184 5.77 -18.58 8.14
CA GLU A 184 6.98 -17.94 7.62
C GLU A 184 7.23 -18.29 6.14
N GLN A 185 7.05 -19.56 5.75
CA GLN A 185 7.21 -19.97 4.35
C GLN A 185 6.26 -19.18 3.43
N GLN A 186 4.98 -19.07 3.80
CA GLN A 186 3.99 -18.34 3.02
C GLN A 186 4.24 -16.83 3.05
N PHE A 187 4.72 -16.29 4.19
CA PHE A 187 5.12 -14.89 4.30
C PHE A 187 6.28 -14.55 3.35
N GLN A 188 7.28 -15.42 3.21
CA GLN A 188 8.36 -15.21 2.24
C GLN A 188 7.84 -15.20 0.79
N GLN A 189 6.88 -16.05 0.45
CA GLN A 189 6.21 -16.00 -0.86
C GLN A 189 5.44 -14.69 -1.05
N LEU A 190 4.74 -14.22 -0.02
CA LEU A 190 4.06 -12.92 -0.03
C LEU A 190 5.04 -11.78 -0.30
N MET A 191 6.22 -11.78 0.34
CA MET A 191 7.26 -10.78 0.12
C MET A 191 7.83 -10.82 -1.30
N ASN A 192 7.84 -11.97 -1.96
CA ASN A 192 8.31 -12.09 -3.34
C ASN A 192 7.32 -11.57 -4.39
N VAL A 193 6.01 -11.61 -4.10
CA VAL A 193 4.97 -11.16 -5.05
C VAL A 193 4.46 -9.74 -4.79
N THR A 194 4.97 -9.06 -3.77
CA THR A 194 4.55 -7.71 -3.40
C THR A 194 5.70 -6.72 -3.50
N HIS A 195 5.36 -5.48 -3.85
CA HIS A 195 6.33 -4.39 -4.00
C HIS A 195 5.82 -3.09 -3.35
N GLY A 196 6.73 -2.14 -3.19
CA GLY A 196 6.47 -0.77 -2.77
C GLY A 196 5.71 -0.67 -1.45
N MET A 197 4.69 0.19 -1.44
CA MET A 197 3.87 0.47 -0.27
C MET A 197 3.06 -0.74 0.20
N GLN A 198 2.62 -1.60 -0.73
CA GLN A 198 1.88 -2.82 -0.37
C GLN A 198 2.79 -3.80 0.39
N LYS A 199 4.00 -4.08 -0.14
CA LYS A 199 5.00 -4.91 0.54
C LYS A 199 5.33 -4.36 1.92
N TYR A 200 5.57 -3.05 2.02
CA TYR A 200 5.88 -2.38 3.27
C TYR A 200 4.75 -2.49 4.30
N THR A 201 3.51 -2.27 3.88
CA THR A 201 2.35 -2.38 4.76
C THR A 201 2.17 -3.82 5.24
N LEU A 202 2.21 -4.80 4.35
CA LEU A 202 2.07 -6.21 4.71
C LEU A 202 3.20 -6.68 5.63
N TYR A 203 4.45 -6.32 5.33
CA TYR A 203 5.61 -6.66 6.15
C TYR A 203 5.41 -6.19 7.60
N HIS A 204 5.07 -4.92 7.80
CA HIS A 204 4.92 -4.37 9.14
C HIS A 204 3.63 -4.84 9.84
N SER A 205 2.56 -5.15 9.11
CA SER A 205 1.39 -5.83 9.69
C SER A 205 1.77 -7.20 10.27
N PHE A 206 2.53 -8.01 9.53
CA PHE A 206 2.98 -9.33 10.00
C PHE A 206 3.92 -9.25 11.20
N GLN A 207 4.86 -8.30 11.19
CA GLN A 207 5.76 -8.10 12.34
C GLN A 207 5.00 -7.79 13.63
N ARG A 208 3.84 -7.11 13.54
CA ARG A 208 2.98 -6.83 14.71
C ARG A 208 2.16 -8.03 15.17
N LEU A 209 1.78 -8.93 14.27
CA LEU A 209 1.08 -10.15 14.66
C LEU A 209 1.98 -11.07 15.48
N ASN A 210 3.29 -11.06 15.18
CA ASN A 210 4.29 -11.89 15.85
C ASN A 210 4.95 -11.23 17.08
N ALA A 211 4.53 -10.02 17.47
CA ALA A 211 5.10 -9.25 18.58
C ALA A 211 4.26 -9.36 19.85
#